data_AF-A0A9E5D751-F1
#
_entry.id   AF-A0A9E5D751-F1
#
_cell.length_a   1.000
_cell.length_b   1.000
_cell.length_c   1.000
_cell.angle_alpha   90.00
_cell.angle_beta   90.00
_cell.angle_gamma   90.00
#
_symmetry.space_group_name_H-M   'P 1'
#
loop_
_entity.id
_entity.type
_entity.pdbx_description
1 polymer ?
#
loop_
_entity_poly.entity_id
_entity_poly.type
_entity_poly.pdbx_seq_one_letter_code
_entity_poly.pdbx_strand_id
1 'polypeptide(L)'
;MSNQPSEKAIQRMRVFVEKYTEKSGTFVSPVEGVTEQVILGLAQNIDEIGRPLCPCRFYPDKKEEITHRTWICACDDMQIYKYCHC
;
A
#
# COMPACT_ATOMS: atom_id res chain seq x y z
N MET A 1 -20.20 -1.73 5.57
CA MET A 1 -19.46 -1.10 6.68
C MET A 1 -18.04 -1.63 6.59
N SER A 2 -17.10 -0.81 6.14
CA SER A 2 -15.70 -1.22 6.01
C SER A 2 -15.17 -1.52 7.41
N ASN A 3 -14.79 -2.77 7.68
CA ASN A 3 -14.10 -3.10 8.92
C ASN A 3 -12.79 -2.31 8.91
N GLN A 4 -12.55 -1.50 9.94
CA GLN A 4 -11.28 -0.81 10.04
C GLN A 4 -10.15 -1.85 10.11
N PRO A 5 -9.04 -1.62 9.39
CA PRO A 5 -7.89 -2.50 9.50
C PRO A 5 -7.35 -2.52 10.93
N SER A 6 -6.69 -3.61 11.28
CA SER A 6 -6.09 -3.79 12.59
C SER A 6 -5.02 -2.72 12.85
N GLU A 7 -4.96 -2.22 14.08
CA GLU A 7 -3.95 -1.22 14.47
C GLU A 7 -2.52 -1.71 14.18
N LYS A 8 -2.31 -3.03 14.31
CA LYS A 8 -1.04 -3.68 13.96
C LYS A 8 -0.71 -3.54 12.47
N ALA A 9 -1.67 -3.73 11.58
CA ALA A 9 -1.46 -3.58 10.14
C ALA A 9 -1.25 -2.10 9.76
N ILE A 10 -2.01 -1.19 10.36
CA ILE A 10 -1.86 0.26 10.16
C ILE A 10 -0.45 0.69 10.57
N GLN A 11 -0.02 0.37 11.79
CA GLN A 11 1.29 0.75 12.29
C GLN A 11 2.43 0.17 11.45
N ARG A 12 2.28 -1.09 11.00
CA ARG A 12 3.23 -1.70 10.07
C ARG A 12 3.34 -0.91 8.77
N MET A 13 2.23 -0.39 8.26
CA MET A 13 2.22 0.37 7.01
C MET A 13 2.73 1.80 7.17
N ARG A 14 2.47 2.47 8.29
CA ARG A 14 3.11 3.76 8.62
C ARG A 14 4.64 3.66 8.60
N VAL A 15 5.18 2.68 9.33
CA VAL A 15 6.64 2.45 9.40
C VAL A 15 7.23 2.08 8.04
N PHE A 16 6.49 1.31 7.23
CA PHE A 16 6.92 0.98 5.89
C PHE A 16 6.98 2.21 4.98
N VAL A 17 5.94 3.05 4.97
CA VAL A 17 5.89 4.26 4.15
C VAL A 17 7.03 5.20 4.52
N GLU A 18 7.21 5.49 5.81
CA GLU A 18 8.29 6.34 6.34
C GLU A 18 9.67 5.86 5.84
N LYS A 19 10.00 4.59 6.11
CA LYS A 19 11.28 4.00 5.70
C LYS A 19 11.46 3.96 4.18
N TYR A 20 10.38 3.72 3.43
CA TYR A 20 10.47 3.62 1.98
C TYR A 20 10.63 5.00 1.33
N THR A 21 9.97 6.03 1.85
CA THR A 21 10.17 7.42 1.41
C THR A 21 11.60 7.88 1.65
N GLU A 22 12.15 7.61 2.84
CA GLU A 22 13.56 7.89 3.17
C GLU A 22 14.52 7.15 2.23
N LYS A 23 14.30 5.85 2.02
CA LYS A 23 15.15 5.02 1.15
C LYS A 23 15.11 5.44 -0.32
N SER A 24 13.94 5.80 -0.83
CA SER A 24 13.74 6.11 -2.26
C SER A 24 13.98 7.58 -2.61
N GLY A 25 14.09 8.44 -1.60
CA GLY A 25 14.17 9.90 -1.74
C GLY A 25 12.87 10.51 -2.26
N THR A 26 11.74 9.88 -1.97
CA THR A 26 10.40 10.36 -2.36
C THR A 26 9.67 10.95 -1.15
N PHE A 27 8.59 11.67 -1.40
CA PHE A 27 7.79 12.33 -0.36
C PHE A 27 6.33 11.90 -0.48
N VAL A 28 5.61 11.93 0.63
CA VAL A 28 4.17 11.67 0.66
C VAL A 28 3.38 12.83 0.05
N SER A 29 2.12 12.57 -0.32
CA SER A 29 1.25 13.59 -0.89
C SER A 29 1.09 14.79 0.07
N PRO A 30 1.11 16.04 -0.44
CA PRO A 30 0.86 17.23 0.37
C PRO A 30 -0.63 17.42 0.71
N VAL A 31 -1.53 16.65 0.07
CA VAL A 31 -2.96 16.73 0.31
C VAL A 31 -3.30 15.96 1.58
N GLU A 32 -3.95 16.65 2.52
CA GLU A 32 -4.36 16.06 3.79
C GLU A 32 -5.24 14.82 3.58
N GLY A 33 -4.98 13.78 4.36
CA GLY A 33 -5.75 12.54 4.35
C GLY A 33 -5.42 11.56 3.21
N VAL A 34 -4.79 11.98 2.09
CA VAL A 34 -4.46 11.06 0.99
C VAL A 34 -3.54 9.94 1.45
N THR A 35 -2.43 10.29 2.09
CA THR A 35 -1.46 9.33 2.64
C THR A 35 -2.12 8.37 3.63
N GLU A 36 -3.02 8.88 4.47
CA GLU A 36 -3.72 8.08 5.47
C GLU A 36 -4.65 7.06 4.82
N GLN A 37 -5.43 7.47 3.82
CA GLN A 37 -6.35 6.55 3.12
C GLN A 37 -5.61 5.45 2.38
N VAL A 38 -4.46 5.76 1.79
CA VAL A 38 -3.60 4.76 1.14
C VAL A 38 -3.04 3.77 2.17
N ILE A 39 -2.56 4.26 3.31
CA ILE A 39 -2.08 3.41 4.42
C ILE A 39 -3.19 2.48 4.92
N LEU A 40 -4.41 3.00 5.13
CA LEU A 40 -5.56 2.22 5.56
C LEU A 40 -5.92 1.14 4.52
N GLY A 41 -5.93 1.47 3.23
CA GLY A 41 -6.19 0.50 2.16
C GLY A 41 -5.14 -0.61 2.07
N LEU A 42 -3.85 -0.25 2.22
CA LEU A 42 -2.76 -1.23 2.26
C LEU A 42 -2.86 -2.13 3.50
N ALA A 43 -3.18 -1.55 4.66
CA ALA A 43 -3.38 -2.29 5.90
C ALA A 43 -4.57 -3.26 5.80
N GLN A 44 -5.66 -2.83 5.18
CA GLN A 44 -6.83 -3.67 4.95
C GLN A 44 -6.47 -4.89 4.07
N ASN A 45 -5.69 -4.70 3.01
CA ASN A 45 -5.22 -5.82 2.20
C ASN A 45 -4.25 -6.74 2.98
N ILE A 46 -3.45 -6.22 3.92
CA ILE A 46 -2.67 -7.09 4.82
C ILE A 46 -3.58 -7.99 5.65
N ASP A 47 -4.67 -7.47 6.21
CA ASP A 47 -5.57 -8.26 7.05
C ASP A 47 -6.41 -9.25 6.23
N GLU A 48 -6.89 -8.84 5.04
CA GLU A 48 -7.74 -9.67 4.18
C GLU A 48 -6.97 -10.78 3.46
N ILE A 49 -5.81 -10.47 2.89
CA ILE A 49 -5.06 -11.36 1.98
C ILE A 49 -3.59 -11.56 2.39
N GLY A 50 -3.16 -11.02 3.53
CA GLY A 50 -1.82 -11.25 4.08
C GLY A 50 -0.69 -10.45 3.41
N ARG A 51 -1.01 -9.58 2.45
CA ARG A 51 -0.05 -8.80 1.65
C ARG A 51 -0.58 -7.39 1.36
N PRO A 52 0.29 -6.36 1.34
CA PRO A 52 -0.11 -4.98 1.07
C PRO A 52 -0.30 -4.74 -0.44
N LEU A 53 -1.34 -5.33 -1.02
CA LEU A 53 -1.69 -5.10 -2.43
C LEU A 53 -2.13 -3.64 -2.63
N CYS A 54 -1.74 -3.02 -3.75
CA CYS A 54 -2.02 -1.60 -4.02
C CYS A 54 -3.54 -1.32 -3.97
N PRO A 55 -4.02 -0.40 -3.10
CA PRO A 55 -5.46 -0.19 -2.89
C PRO A 55 -6.12 0.66 -3.98
N CYS A 56 -5.35 1.36 -4.81
CA CYS A 56 -5.86 2.27 -5.84
C CYS A 56 -6.21 1.56 -7.16
N ARG A 57 -6.19 0.22 -7.18
CA ARG A 57 -6.48 -0.60 -8.38
C ARG A 57 -7.59 -1.60 -8.09
N PHE A 58 -8.41 -1.85 -9.09
CA PHE A 58 -9.39 -2.94 -9.07
C PHE A 58 -8.72 -4.26 -9.49
N TYR A 59 -8.99 -5.32 -8.74
CA TYR A 59 -8.53 -6.67 -9.04
C TYR A 59 -9.75 -7.59 -9.09
N PRO A 60 -9.98 -8.32 -10.20
CA PRO A 60 -11.02 -9.34 -10.26
C PRO A 60 -10.80 -10.44 -9.22
N ASP A 61 -9.56 -10.90 -9.05
CA ASP A 61 -9.15 -11.84 -8.00
C ASP A 61 -7.87 -11.35 -7.30
N LYS A 62 -8.04 -10.86 -6.06
CA LYS A 62 -6.91 -10.40 -5.23
C LYS A 62 -5.94 -11.53 -4.86
N LYS A 63 -6.40 -12.78 -4.75
CA LYS A 63 -5.57 -13.93 -4.36
C LYS A 63 -4.70 -14.45 -5.49
N GLU A 64 -5.17 -14.34 -6.73
CA GLU A 64 -4.35 -14.62 -7.90
C GLU A 64 -3.23 -13.57 -8.02
N GLU A 65 -3.57 -12.29 -7.88
CA GLU A 65 -2.63 -11.17 -8.05
C GLU A 65 -1.45 -11.17 -7.07
N ILE A 66 -1.65 -11.65 -5.83
CA ILE A 66 -0.53 -11.79 -4.88
C ILE A 66 0.51 -12.83 -5.31
N THR A 67 0.18 -13.75 -6.24
CA THR A 67 1.14 -14.72 -6.79
C THR A 67 2.09 -14.07 -7.78
N HIS A 68 1.61 -13.11 -8.57
CA HIS A 68 2.40 -12.35 -9.54
C HIS A 68 3.28 -11.28 -8.88
N ARG A 69 2.85 -10.75 -7.73
CA ARG A 69 3.58 -9.76 -6.90
C ARG A 69 3.78 -8.38 -7.52
N THR A 70 3.41 -8.17 -8.78
CA THR A 70 3.55 -6.90 -9.52
C THR A 70 2.99 -5.69 -8.78
N TRP A 71 1.84 -5.86 -8.13
CA TRP A 71 1.11 -4.78 -7.46
C TRP A 71 1.21 -4.81 -5.93
N ILE A 72 2.11 -5.62 -5.37
CA ILE A 72 2.38 -5.63 -3.93
C ILE A 72 3.24 -4.41 -3.61
N CYS A 73 2.81 -3.57 -2.67
CA CYS A 73 3.51 -2.36 -2.29
C CYS A 73 4.89 -2.67 -1.66
N ALA A 74 5.98 -2.03 -2.09
CA ALA A 74 6.09 -1.10 -3.21
C ALA A 74 6.03 -1.85 -4.56
N CYS A 75 5.11 -1.47 -5.45
CA CYS A 75 4.88 -2.17 -6.72
C CYS A 75 6.07 -1.99 -7.68
N ASP A 76 6.08 -2.78 -8.76
CA ASP A 76 7.16 -2.75 -9.75
C ASP A 76 7.36 -1.34 -10.35
N ASP A 77 6.27 -0.62 -10.62
CA ASP A 77 6.34 0.76 -11.13
C ASP A 77 7.06 1.71 -10.17
N MET A 78 6.83 1.56 -8.87
CA MET A 78 7.50 2.35 -7.86
C MET A 78 8.98 1.96 -7.73
N GLN A 79 9.29 0.67 -7.83
CA GLN A 79 10.65 0.17 -7.71
C GLN A 79 11.53 0.54 -8.92
N ILE A 80 10.96 0.47 -10.13
CA ILE A 80 11.71 0.65 -11.39
C ILE A 80 11.70 2.12 -11.80
N TYR A 81 10.55 2.79 -11.75
CA TYR A 81 10.36 4.13 -12.31
C TYR A 81 10.14 5.21 -11.25
N LYS A 82 10.09 4.86 -9.96
CA LYS A 82 9.67 5.76 -8.87
C LYS A 82 8.29 6.39 -9.13
N TYR A 83 7.42 5.66 -9.82
CA TYR A 83 6.06 6.07 -10.11
C TYR A 83 5.08 5.37 -9.15
N CYS A 84 4.36 6.16 -8.37
CA CYS A 84 3.27 5.69 -7.52
C CYS A 84 1.97 6.36 -7.98
N HIS A 85 0.95 5.55 -8.30
CA HIS A 85 -0.36 6.06 -8.71
C HIS A 85 -1.21 6.53 -7.53
N CYS A 86 -1.05 5.85 -6.39
CA CYS A 86 -1.47 6.37 -5.10
C CYS A 86 -0.55 7.55 -4.70
#